data_AF-A0A9X2EIR2-F1
#
_entry.id   AF-A0A9X2EIR2-F1
#
_cell.length_a   1.000
_cell.length_b   1.000
_cell.length_c   1.000
_cell.angle_alpha   90.00
_cell.angle_beta   90.00
_cell.angle_gamma   90.00
#
_symmetry.space_group_name_H-M   'P 1'
#
loop_
_entity.id
_entity.type
_entity.pdbx_description
1 polymer ?
#
loop_
_entity_poly.entity_id
_entity_poly.type
_entity_poly.pdbx_seq_one_letter_code
_entity_poly.pdbx_strand_id
1 'polypeptide(L)'
;MAKKLTEKEVHRARICFECGCLPSRKFWSDMINDKGEQYDAVMYFAKQFPVSEDEIITIEELQSREEIHAVADNYHWDDNTLDSLYAFINHPLCDAGTALLLFWKGAGYRILSHNSCPSDDKEEKLFFSELILRFKAKGFNSYDIAFNPYSDHYIPPLDECLKKGYLIPGEFLCPYSTMYVDTNL
;
A
#
# COMPACT_ATOMS: atom_id res chain seq x y z
N MET A 1 -18.51 2.63 12.86
CA MET A 1 -17.68 1.53 13.40
C MET A 1 -16.87 0.98 12.24
N ALA A 2 -15.55 0.82 12.41
CA ALA A 2 -14.71 0.23 11.39
C ALA A 2 -15.04 -1.26 11.24
N LYS A 3 -14.99 -1.76 10.00
CA LYS A 3 -15.12 -3.18 9.68
C LYS A 3 -13.87 -3.90 10.20
N LYS A 4 -14.09 -4.87 11.08
CA LYS A 4 -13.01 -5.72 11.60
C LYS A 4 -12.73 -6.85 10.62
N LEU A 5 -11.46 -7.17 10.47
CA LEU A 5 -11.02 -8.41 9.84
C LEU A 5 -11.44 -9.59 10.73
N THR A 6 -11.73 -10.73 10.10
CA THR A 6 -11.86 -12.02 10.77
C THR A 6 -10.51 -12.47 11.30
N GLU A 7 -10.49 -13.40 12.27
CA GLU A 7 -9.23 -13.95 12.82
C GLU A 7 -8.32 -14.53 11.72
N LYS A 8 -8.93 -15.16 10.70
CA LYS A 8 -8.20 -15.71 9.54
C LYS A 8 -7.57 -14.61 8.69
N GLU A 9 -8.32 -13.54 8.41
CA GLU A 9 -7.82 -12.39 7.65
C GLU A 9 -6.70 -11.66 8.42
N VAL A 10 -6.87 -11.44 9.73
CA VAL A 10 -5.81 -10.86 10.58
C VAL A 10 -4.54 -11.70 10.53
N HIS A 11 -4.67 -13.03 10.69
CA HIS A 11 -3.52 -13.92 10.67
C HIS A 11 -2.77 -13.86 9.33
N ARG A 12 -3.48 -13.88 8.20
CA ARG A 12 -2.88 -13.81 6.86
C ARG A 12 -2.25 -12.46 6.58
N ALA A 13 -2.95 -11.37 6.90
CA ALA A 13 -2.46 -10.01 6.74
C ALA A 13 -1.19 -9.79 7.57
N ARG A 14 -1.17 -10.29 8.82
CA ARG A 14 0.00 -10.21 9.69
C ARG A 14 1.20 -10.96 9.11
N ILE A 15 1.03 -12.19 8.63
CA ILE A 15 2.14 -12.92 7.98
C ILE A 15 2.68 -12.12 6.79
N CYS A 16 1.80 -11.60 5.94
CA CYS A 16 2.19 -10.82 4.77
C CYS A 16 2.98 -9.56 5.16
N PHE A 17 2.48 -8.80 6.13
CA PHE A 17 3.13 -7.59 6.63
C PHE A 17 4.49 -7.90 7.28
N GLU A 18 4.52 -8.79 8.27
CA GLU A 18 5.72 -9.10 9.07
C GLU A 18 6.83 -9.76 8.23
N CYS A 19 6.47 -10.42 7.13
CA CYS A 19 7.42 -11.02 6.19
C CYS A 19 7.83 -10.06 5.06
N GLY A 20 7.60 -8.76 5.21
CA GLY A 20 8.11 -7.72 4.30
C GLY A 20 7.24 -7.43 3.08
N CYS A 21 5.93 -7.75 3.14
CA CYS A 21 4.96 -7.42 2.08
C CYS A 21 5.41 -7.91 0.69
N LEU A 22 5.88 -9.14 0.59
CA LEU A 22 6.42 -9.68 -0.67
C LEU A 22 5.36 -9.60 -1.81
N PRO A 23 5.74 -9.17 -3.02
CA PRO A 23 4.77 -8.83 -4.06
C PRO A 23 4.01 -10.03 -4.64
N SER A 24 4.69 -11.17 -4.85
CA SER A 24 4.09 -12.35 -5.50
C SER A 24 4.72 -13.66 -5.07
N ARG A 25 4.01 -14.78 -5.27
CA ARG A 25 4.54 -16.12 -4.98
C ARG A 25 5.76 -16.44 -5.83
N LYS A 26 5.80 -15.93 -7.07
CA LYS A 26 6.96 -16.04 -7.95
C LYS A 26 8.19 -15.36 -7.35
N PHE A 27 8.04 -14.12 -6.87
CA PHE A 27 9.13 -13.37 -6.25
C PHE A 27 9.71 -14.12 -5.04
N TRP A 28 8.84 -14.63 -4.17
CA TRP A 28 9.27 -15.45 -3.03
C TRP A 28 9.99 -16.74 -3.46
N SER A 29 9.48 -17.41 -4.50
CA SER A 29 10.10 -18.63 -5.02
C SER A 29 11.50 -18.37 -5.59
N ASP A 30 11.67 -17.25 -6.29
CA ASP A 30 12.96 -16.82 -6.84
C ASP A 30 13.95 -16.52 -5.70
N MET A 31 13.51 -15.88 -4.60
CA MET A 31 14.31 -15.67 -3.39
C MET A 31 14.72 -16.98 -2.69
N ILE A 32 13.80 -17.95 -2.56
CA ILE A 32 14.10 -19.27 -1.99
C ILE A 32 15.19 -19.97 -2.79
N ASN A 33 15.17 -19.86 -4.13
CA ASN A 33 16.17 -20.49 -4.99
C ASN A 33 17.55 -19.84 -4.86
N ASP A 34 17.58 -18.52 -4.68
CA ASP A 34 18.83 -17.76 -4.51
C ASP A 34 19.46 -17.97 -3.13
N LYS A 35 18.63 -18.11 -2.07
CA LYS A 35 19.06 -18.17 -0.65
C LYS A 35 20.02 -17.02 -0.28
N GLY A 36 19.80 -15.83 -0.85
CA GLY A 36 20.60 -14.63 -0.59
C GLY A 36 20.16 -13.83 0.65
N GLU A 37 20.77 -12.66 0.87
CA GLU A 37 20.52 -11.80 2.05
C GLU A 37 19.05 -11.42 2.23
N GLN A 38 18.32 -11.18 1.15
CA GLN A 38 16.89 -10.86 1.21
C GLN A 38 16.06 -12.05 1.74
N TYR A 39 16.40 -13.27 1.32
CA TYR A 39 15.76 -14.49 1.84
C TYR A 39 16.04 -14.64 3.33
N ASP A 40 17.30 -14.43 3.75
CA ASP A 40 17.67 -14.52 5.16
C ASP A 40 16.95 -13.47 6.02
N ALA A 41 16.77 -12.25 5.50
CA ALA A 41 16.01 -11.20 6.17
C ALA A 41 14.53 -11.59 6.36
N VAL A 42 13.86 -12.07 5.32
CA VAL A 42 12.47 -12.54 5.42
C VAL A 42 12.36 -13.67 6.44
N MET A 43 13.24 -14.67 6.36
CA MET A 43 13.21 -15.81 7.28
C MET A 43 13.59 -15.45 8.71
N TYR A 44 14.38 -14.39 8.92
CA TYR A 44 14.65 -13.84 10.25
C TYR A 44 13.36 -13.34 10.92
N PHE A 45 12.51 -12.62 10.19
CA PHE A 45 11.21 -12.17 10.70
C PHE A 45 10.23 -13.33 10.84
N ALA A 46 10.13 -14.21 9.83
CA ALA A 46 9.22 -15.37 9.84
C ALA A 46 9.42 -16.26 11.09
N LYS A 47 10.67 -16.48 11.51
CA LYS A 47 11.03 -17.27 12.71
C LYS A 47 10.52 -16.67 14.03
N GLN A 48 10.27 -15.36 14.08
CA GLN A 48 9.71 -14.71 15.28
C GLN A 48 8.21 -15.00 15.43
N PHE A 49 7.53 -15.38 14.34
CA PHE A 49 6.10 -15.65 14.27
C PHE A 49 5.76 -17.12 13.95
N PRO A 50 6.63 -18.05 14.37
CA PRO A 50 6.66 -19.45 13.91
C PRO A 50 6.22 -19.77 12.46
N VAL A 51 6.48 -18.89 11.49
CA VAL A 51 6.07 -19.08 10.08
C VAL A 51 7.15 -19.84 9.31
N SER A 52 6.76 -20.91 8.61
CA SER A 52 7.64 -21.64 7.69
C SER A 52 7.62 -21.07 6.27
N GLU A 53 8.57 -21.50 5.41
CA GLU A 53 8.69 -21.01 4.02
C GLU A 53 7.40 -21.18 3.20
N ASP A 54 6.68 -22.29 3.43
CA ASP A 54 5.43 -22.62 2.74
C ASP A 54 4.23 -21.82 3.26
N GLU A 55 4.34 -21.26 4.46
CA GLU A 55 3.28 -20.51 5.13
C GLU A 55 3.36 -18.99 4.88
N ILE A 56 4.45 -18.50 4.29
CA ILE A 56 4.58 -17.10 3.88
C ILE A 56 3.44 -16.74 2.94
N ILE A 57 2.83 -15.58 3.19
CA ILE A 57 1.75 -15.01 2.39
C ILE A 57 2.27 -13.77 1.66
N THR A 58 2.09 -13.73 0.35
CA THR A 58 2.44 -12.57 -0.50
C THR A 58 1.23 -11.66 -0.69
N ILE A 59 1.45 -10.43 -1.17
CA ILE A 59 0.38 -9.47 -1.46
C ILE A 59 -0.63 -10.07 -2.45
N GLU A 60 -0.13 -10.73 -3.51
CA GLU A 60 -0.93 -11.43 -4.53
C GLU A 60 -1.93 -12.44 -3.94
N GLU A 61 -1.65 -12.98 -2.76
CA GLU A 61 -2.43 -14.06 -2.18
C GLU A 61 -3.50 -13.58 -1.21
N LEU A 62 -3.52 -12.30 -0.84
CA LEU A 62 -4.54 -11.73 0.05
C LEU A 62 -5.96 -11.95 -0.56
N GLN A 63 -6.92 -12.34 0.27
CA GLN A 63 -8.20 -12.90 -0.20
C GLN A 63 -9.38 -11.94 -0.09
N SER A 64 -9.15 -10.75 0.48
CA SER A 64 -10.17 -9.74 0.69
C SER A 64 -9.58 -8.34 0.50
N ARG A 65 -10.44 -7.39 0.12
CA ARG A 65 -10.05 -5.97 0.06
C ARG A 65 -9.67 -5.42 1.43
N GLU A 66 -10.25 -5.95 2.50
CA GLU A 66 -9.94 -5.58 3.88
C GLU A 66 -8.54 -6.04 4.29
N GLU A 67 -8.13 -7.26 3.96
CA GLU A 67 -6.74 -7.72 4.13
C GLU A 67 -5.77 -6.81 3.39
N ILE A 68 -6.02 -6.54 2.11
CA ILE A 68 -5.14 -5.70 1.28
C ILE A 68 -5.01 -4.30 1.87
N HIS A 69 -6.12 -3.71 2.32
CA HIS A 69 -6.12 -2.40 2.95
C HIS A 69 -5.33 -2.40 4.27
N ALA A 70 -5.52 -3.41 5.12
CA ALA A 70 -4.82 -3.52 6.39
C ALA A 70 -3.30 -3.72 6.19
N VAL A 71 -2.90 -4.57 5.24
CA VAL A 71 -1.47 -4.75 4.92
C VAL A 71 -0.87 -3.49 4.32
N ALA A 72 -1.57 -2.82 3.39
CA ALA A 72 -1.10 -1.56 2.80
C ALA A 72 -0.96 -0.43 3.82
N ASP A 73 -1.80 -0.39 4.86
CA ASP A 73 -1.68 0.59 5.94
C ASP A 73 -0.48 0.29 6.84
N ASN A 74 -0.15 -0.98 7.05
CA ASN A 74 1.03 -1.35 7.84
C ASN A 74 2.33 -1.37 7.00
N TYR A 75 2.25 -1.25 5.67
CA TYR A 75 3.41 -1.26 4.77
C TYR A 75 4.50 -0.29 5.23
N HIS A 76 5.72 -0.81 5.36
CA HIS A 76 6.88 -0.03 5.78
C HIS A 76 7.45 0.72 4.57
N TRP A 77 7.21 2.04 4.54
CA TRP A 77 7.65 2.91 3.45
C TRP A 77 9.16 3.12 3.36
N ASP A 78 9.96 2.55 4.28
CA ASP A 78 11.42 2.55 4.13
C ASP A 78 11.92 1.29 3.38
N ASP A 79 11.08 0.24 3.26
CA ASP A 79 11.41 -0.99 2.52
C ASP A 79 11.27 -0.80 1.00
N ASN A 80 10.65 0.30 0.55
CA ASN A 80 10.62 0.90 -0.80
C ASN A 80 10.85 -0.03 -1.99
N THR A 81 10.11 -1.14 -2.06
CA THR A 81 10.00 -1.92 -3.29
C THR A 81 8.78 -1.45 -4.06
N LEU A 82 9.01 -0.73 -5.16
CA LEU A 82 7.97 -0.35 -6.10
C LEU A 82 7.13 -1.55 -6.57
N ASP A 83 7.75 -2.74 -6.67
CA ASP A 83 7.06 -4.00 -6.97
C ASP A 83 5.92 -4.30 -5.98
N SER A 84 6.11 -4.04 -4.69
CA SER A 84 5.08 -4.25 -3.65
C SER A 84 3.96 -3.23 -3.77
N LEU A 85 4.30 -1.97 -4.04
CA LEU A 85 3.31 -0.92 -4.29
C LEU A 85 2.44 -1.25 -5.52
N TYR A 86 3.06 -1.73 -6.60
CA TYR A 86 2.36 -2.22 -7.77
C TYR A 86 1.53 -3.47 -7.48
N ALA A 87 2.03 -4.40 -6.65
CA ALA A 87 1.28 -5.58 -6.25
C ALA A 87 -0.03 -5.21 -5.53
N PHE A 88 -0.02 -4.19 -4.65
CA PHE A 88 -1.24 -3.70 -4.01
C PHE A 88 -2.25 -3.14 -5.04
N ILE A 89 -1.85 -2.14 -5.83
CA ILE A 89 -2.80 -1.45 -6.71
C ILE A 89 -3.27 -2.33 -7.88
N ASN A 90 -2.47 -3.31 -8.29
CA ASN A 90 -2.82 -4.27 -9.33
C ASN A 90 -3.53 -5.51 -8.79
N HIS A 91 -3.66 -5.65 -7.47
CA HIS A 91 -4.41 -6.76 -6.90
C HIS A 91 -5.86 -6.75 -7.44
N PRO A 92 -6.40 -7.89 -7.91
CA PRO A 92 -7.76 -7.98 -8.46
C PRO A 92 -8.86 -7.53 -7.49
N LEU A 93 -8.57 -7.52 -6.20
CA LEU A 93 -9.49 -7.08 -5.14
C LEU A 93 -9.17 -5.67 -4.60
N CYS A 94 -8.21 -4.94 -5.19
CA CYS A 94 -7.82 -3.62 -4.70
C CYS A 94 -8.99 -2.64 -4.74
N ASP A 95 -9.29 -2.06 -3.58
CA ASP A 95 -10.26 -0.99 -3.43
C ASP A 95 -9.59 0.38 -3.67
N ALA A 96 -10.36 1.34 -4.18
CA ALA A 96 -9.90 2.71 -4.37
C ALA A 96 -9.47 3.39 -3.06
N GLY A 97 -10.05 3.00 -1.91
CA GLY A 97 -9.60 3.42 -0.58
C GLY A 97 -8.18 3.01 -0.25
N THR A 98 -7.76 1.82 -0.69
CA THR A 98 -6.36 1.37 -0.54
C THR A 98 -5.41 2.16 -1.43
N ALA A 99 -5.81 2.45 -2.67
CA ALA A 99 -5.01 3.31 -3.55
C ALA A 99 -4.86 4.73 -2.98
N LEU A 100 -5.94 5.28 -2.42
CA LEU A 100 -5.92 6.59 -1.80
C LEU A 100 -5.00 6.61 -0.56
N LEU A 101 -5.10 5.61 0.30
CA LEU A 101 -4.20 5.38 1.42
C LEU A 101 -2.74 5.40 0.97
N LEU A 102 -2.38 4.61 -0.05
CA LEU A 102 -1.01 4.55 -0.56
C LEU A 102 -0.53 5.91 -1.10
N PHE A 103 -1.38 6.64 -1.83
CA PHE A 103 -1.03 7.98 -2.31
C PHE A 103 -0.67 8.93 -1.17
N TRP A 104 -1.46 8.94 -0.10
CA TRP A 104 -1.26 9.87 1.01
C TRP A 104 -0.09 9.47 1.90
N LYS A 105 0.04 8.19 2.26
CA LYS A 105 1.16 7.70 3.07
C LYS A 105 2.50 7.82 2.34
N GLY A 106 2.51 7.59 1.03
CA GLY A 106 3.69 7.75 0.18
C GLY A 106 4.01 9.19 -0.19
N ALA A 107 3.27 10.17 0.34
CA ALA A 107 3.43 11.59 -0.01
C ALA A 107 3.41 11.84 -1.53
N GLY A 108 2.51 11.18 -2.28
CA GLY A 108 2.39 11.30 -3.73
C GLY A 108 2.20 12.74 -4.20
N TYR A 109 1.53 13.58 -3.40
CA TYR A 109 1.37 15.02 -3.65
C TYR A 109 2.71 15.78 -3.71
N ARG A 110 3.72 15.33 -2.97
CA ARG A 110 5.08 15.88 -2.94
C ARG A 110 5.88 15.37 -4.12
N ILE A 111 5.82 14.07 -4.38
CA ILE A 111 6.56 13.40 -5.47
C ILE A 111 6.12 13.95 -6.83
N LEU A 112 4.82 14.21 -7.01
CA LEU A 112 4.27 14.78 -8.24
C LEU A 112 4.38 16.31 -8.33
N SER A 113 4.94 16.98 -7.33
CA SER A 113 4.96 18.45 -7.29
C SER A 113 5.77 19.07 -8.43
N HIS A 114 5.38 20.28 -8.84
CA HIS A 114 6.10 21.03 -9.88
C HIS A 114 7.54 21.40 -9.47
N ASN A 115 7.79 21.53 -8.17
CA ASN A 115 9.10 21.79 -7.61
C ASN A 115 9.73 20.51 -7.02
N SER A 116 9.32 19.34 -7.52
CA SER A 116 9.93 18.05 -7.16
C SER A 116 11.44 18.11 -7.37
N CYS A 117 12.19 17.48 -6.48
CA CYS A 117 13.64 17.46 -6.59
C CYS A 117 14.03 16.70 -7.88
N PRO A 118 15.08 17.11 -8.61
CA PRO A 118 15.58 16.35 -9.75
C PRO A 118 16.03 14.92 -9.38
N SER A 119 16.33 14.69 -8.10
CA SER A 119 16.65 13.38 -7.54
C SER A 119 15.44 12.52 -7.18
N ASP A 120 14.21 13.04 -7.31
CA ASP A 120 13.00 12.26 -7.05
C ASP A 120 12.87 11.17 -8.11
N ASP A 121 12.64 9.94 -7.67
CA ASP A 121 12.66 8.74 -8.50
C ASP A 121 11.61 8.84 -9.61
N LYS A 122 12.04 8.61 -10.85
CA LYS A 122 11.16 8.62 -12.03
C LYS A 122 10.11 7.51 -11.93
N GLU A 123 10.44 6.39 -11.32
CA GLU A 123 9.56 5.24 -11.20
C GLU A 123 8.47 5.50 -10.15
N GLU A 124 8.79 6.14 -9.02
CA GLU A 124 7.78 6.60 -8.06
C GLU A 124 6.83 7.65 -8.67
N LYS A 125 7.36 8.61 -9.43
CA LYS A 125 6.53 9.58 -10.15
C LYS A 125 5.58 8.90 -11.13
N LEU A 126 6.05 7.86 -11.82
CA LEU A 126 5.22 7.07 -12.72
C LEU A 126 4.12 6.34 -11.94
N PHE A 127 4.48 5.65 -10.86
CA PHE A 127 3.54 4.93 -9.99
C PHE A 127 2.39 5.83 -9.52
N PHE A 128 2.68 6.98 -8.91
CA PHE A 128 1.62 7.87 -8.42
C PHE A 128 0.81 8.50 -9.56
N SER A 129 1.42 8.74 -10.72
CA SER A 129 0.68 9.23 -11.90
C SER A 129 -0.31 8.18 -12.41
N GLU A 130 0.10 6.92 -12.51
CA GLU A 130 -0.75 5.80 -12.92
C GLU A 130 -1.88 5.54 -11.91
N LEU A 131 -1.57 5.61 -10.62
CA LEU A 131 -2.56 5.50 -9.54
C LEU A 131 -3.66 6.56 -9.68
N ILE A 132 -3.29 7.84 -9.89
CA ILE A 132 -4.25 8.92 -10.11
C ILE A 132 -5.11 8.67 -11.34
N LEU A 133 -4.48 8.31 -12.47
CA LEU A 133 -5.20 8.05 -13.72
C LEU A 133 -6.21 6.91 -13.54
N ARG A 134 -5.81 5.82 -12.88
CA ARG A 134 -6.68 4.67 -12.61
C ARG A 134 -7.83 5.03 -11.69
N PHE A 135 -7.59 5.82 -10.64
CA PHE A 135 -8.65 6.31 -9.76
C PHE A 135 -9.67 7.15 -10.53
N LYS A 136 -9.21 8.13 -11.33
CA LYS A 136 -10.10 8.98 -12.13
C LYS A 136 -10.90 8.19 -13.16
N ALA A 137 -10.30 7.14 -13.73
CA ALA A 137 -10.96 6.24 -14.68
C ALA A 137 -11.93 5.24 -14.03
N LYS A 138 -12.10 5.26 -12.69
CA LYS A 138 -12.86 4.25 -11.94
C LYS A 138 -12.36 2.82 -12.15
N GLY A 139 -11.04 2.64 -12.29
CA GLY A 139 -10.41 1.37 -12.66
C GLY A 139 -10.02 0.44 -11.50
N PHE A 140 -10.48 0.69 -10.27
CA PHE A 140 -10.28 -0.20 -9.12
C PHE A 140 -11.47 -1.15 -8.98
N ASN A 141 -11.27 -2.27 -8.28
CA ASN A 141 -12.30 -3.31 -8.15
C ASN A 141 -13.55 -2.81 -7.43
N SER A 142 -13.36 -2.01 -6.38
CA SER A 142 -14.44 -1.35 -5.65
C SER A 142 -14.03 0.03 -5.15
N TYR A 143 -15.02 0.79 -4.68
CA TYR A 143 -14.89 2.12 -4.07
C TYR A 143 -15.61 2.08 -2.71
N ASP A 144 -15.45 0.98 -2.00
CA ASP A 144 -16.23 0.66 -0.81
C ASP A 144 -15.43 0.93 0.46
N ILE A 145 -14.11 1.06 0.44
CA ILE A 145 -13.33 1.41 1.62
C ILE A 145 -13.15 2.93 1.66
N ALA A 146 -13.58 3.54 2.76
CA ALA A 146 -13.35 4.95 3.02
C ALA A 146 -11.91 5.17 3.51
N PHE A 147 -11.25 6.18 2.95
CA PHE A 147 -10.00 6.71 3.47
C PHE A 147 -10.13 8.23 3.56
N ASN A 148 -9.76 8.81 4.71
CA ASN A 148 -9.94 10.24 4.95
C ASN A 148 -8.60 10.90 5.31
N PRO A 149 -7.93 11.54 4.34
CA PRO A 149 -6.62 12.15 4.57
C PRO A 149 -6.65 13.33 5.56
N TYR A 150 -7.82 13.90 5.86
CA TYR A 150 -7.96 14.92 6.91
C TYR A 150 -7.93 14.33 8.31
N SER A 151 -8.66 13.23 8.55
CA SER A 151 -8.67 12.60 9.88
C SER A 151 -7.33 11.98 10.22
N ASP A 152 -6.62 11.52 9.20
CA ASP A 152 -5.34 10.82 9.34
C ASP A 152 -4.15 11.79 9.24
N HIS A 153 -4.42 13.10 9.18
CA HIS A 153 -3.43 14.19 9.19
C HIS A 153 -2.38 14.14 8.06
N TYR A 154 -2.72 13.55 6.91
CA TYR A 154 -1.84 13.51 5.74
C TYR A 154 -1.88 14.76 4.87
N ILE A 155 -2.89 15.62 5.04
CA ILE A 155 -3.02 16.82 4.21
C ILE A 155 -2.05 17.91 4.71
N PRO A 156 -1.10 18.35 3.86
CA PRO A 156 -0.21 19.45 4.21
C PRO A 156 -0.98 20.79 4.34
N PRO A 157 -0.49 21.73 5.18
CA PRO A 157 -1.08 23.05 5.30
C PRO A 157 -1.12 23.81 3.96
N LEU A 158 -2.12 24.67 3.78
CA LEU A 158 -2.31 25.45 2.55
C LEU A 158 -1.06 26.27 2.16
N ASP A 159 -0.45 26.95 3.12
CA ASP A 159 0.75 27.76 2.87
C ASP A 159 1.92 26.92 2.36
N GLU A 160 2.04 25.68 2.85
CA GLU A 160 3.04 24.74 2.36
C GLU A 160 2.73 24.28 0.94
N CYS A 161 1.47 23.92 0.65
CA CYS A 161 1.03 23.57 -0.70
C CYS A 161 1.36 24.66 -1.71
N LEU A 162 1.03 25.92 -1.40
CA LEU A 162 1.26 27.07 -2.27
C LEU A 162 2.76 27.34 -2.45
N LYS A 163 3.55 27.26 -1.37
CA LYS A 163 5.00 27.49 -1.41
C LYS A 163 5.75 26.40 -2.16
N LYS A 164 5.35 25.14 -1.99
CA LYS A 164 6.03 23.97 -2.56
C LYS A 164 5.47 23.55 -3.91
N GLY A 165 4.28 24.02 -4.30
CA GLY A 165 3.64 23.65 -5.56
C GLY A 165 3.17 22.19 -5.56
N TYR A 166 2.66 21.72 -4.41
CA TYR A 166 2.11 20.37 -4.27
C TYR A 166 0.88 20.16 -5.13
N LEU A 167 0.76 18.96 -5.71
CA LEU A 167 -0.37 18.58 -6.55
C LEU A 167 -1.29 17.62 -5.79
N ILE A 168 -2.43 18.13 -5.36
CA ILE A 168 -3.47 17.35 -4.70
C ILE A 168 -4.66 17.22 -5.68
N PRO A 169 -4.94 16.02 -6.21
CA PRO A 169 -6.13 15.80 -7.02
C PRO A 169 -7.39 16.10 -6.22
N GLY A 170 -8.27 16.97 -6.72
CA GLY A 170 -9.52 17.30 -6.02
C GLY A 170 -10.42 16.07 -5.81
N GLU A 171 -10.35 15.11 -6.74
CA GLU A 171 -11.09 13.85 -6.66
C GLU A 171 -10.71 12.99 -5.45
N PHE A 172 -9.50 13.16 -4.92
CA PHE A 172 -8.97 12.41 -3.77
C PHE A 172 -9.52 12.93 -2.43
N LEU A 173 -10.22 14.07 -2.46
CA LEU A 173 -10.87 14.68 -1.30
C LEU A 173 -12.39 14.44 -1.32
N CYS A 174 -12.92 13.88 -2.40
CA CYS A 174 -14.36 13.62 -2.53
C CYS A 174 -14.76 12.40 -1.69
N PRO A 175 -15.88 12.47 -0.94
CA PRO A 175 -16.42 11.29 -0.29
C PRO A 175 -16.98 10.33 -1.34
N TYR A 176 -16.62 9.04 -1.24
CA TYR A 176 -17.16 7.97 -2.10
C TYR A 176 -17.57 6.72 -1.31
N SER A 177 -17.13 6.60 -0.05
CA SER A 177 -17.54 5.54 0.87
C SER A 177 -17.67 6.06 2.30
N THR A 178 -18.29 5.25 3.16
CA THR A 178 -18.40 5.43 4.62
C THR A 178 -17.85 4.24 5.42
N MET A 179 -17.40 3.16 4.78
CA MET A 179 -16.88 1.97 5.47
C MET A 179 -15.38 2.09 5.69
N TYR A 180 -14.97 2.28 6.95
CA TYR A 180 -13.57 2.17 7.36
C TYR A 180 -13.20 0.72 7.66
N VAL A 181 -11.92 0.37 7.56
CA VAL A 181 -11.37 -0.94 7.96
C VAL A 181 -10.53 -0.77 9.22
N ASP A 182 -10.63 -1.71 10.15
CA ASP A 182 -9.75 -1.78 11.33
C ASP A 182 -8.42 -2.40 10.90
N THR A 183 -7.35 -1.61 10.90
CA THR A 183 -6.04 -2.00 10.37
C THR A 183 -5.05 -2.47 11.44
N ASN A 184 -5.51 -2.69 12.67
CA ASN A 184 -4.67 -3.25 13.74
C ASN A 184 -4.34 -4.72 13.45
N LEU A 185 -3.07 -4.99 13.08
CA LEU A 185 -2.53 -6.33 12.80
C LEU A 185 -1.64 -6.86 13.94
#